data_AF-A0A5R2N0Y7-F1
#
_entry.id   AF-A0A5R2N0Y7-F1
#
_cell.length_a   1.000
_cell.length_b   1.000
_cell.length_c   1.000
_cell.angle_alpha   90.00
_cell.angle_beta   90.00
_cell.angle_gamma   90.00
#
_symmetry.space_group_name_H-M   'P 1'
#
loop_
_entity.id
_entity.type
_entity.pdbx_description
1 polymer ?
#
loop_
_entity_poly.entity_id
_entity_poly.type
_entity_poly.pdbx_seq_one_letter_code
_entity_poly.pdbx_strand_id
1 'polypeptide(L)'
;AESAERMGGVLTTFHNGVYTACEPCEDKPDKAPTWRVKARKIIWNGEKKTVRFENANFEFFGFPLAYLPAFEIADPTVKRKSGFLIPSIGYNSHLGYSVKIPYYFALSPTYDLTVTGSGYTKQGFLGEAEWRQRFNNGEYTF
;
A
#
# COMPACT_ATOMS: atom_id res chain seq x y z
N ALA A 1 11.39 14.01 -9.97
CA ALA A 1 10.17 14.45 -10.70
C ALA A 1 10.60 15.49 -11.72
N GLU A 2 9.84 15.68 -12.79
CA GLU A 2 10.16 16.65 -13.84
C GLU A 2 9.74 18.08 -13.45
N SER A 3 8.54 18.22 -12.88
CA SER A 3 8.06 19.48 -12.31
C SER A 3 7.19 19.24 -11.07
N ALA A 4 7.03 20.28 -10.26
CA ALA A 4 6.18 20.26 -9.08
C ALA A 4 5.43 21.58 -8.91
N GLU A 5 4.14 21.51 -8.60
CA GLU A 5 3.27 22.66 -8.38
C GLU A 5 2.61 22.55 -7.01
N ARG A 6 2.59 23.67 -6.26
CA ARG A 6 1.89 23.74 -4.97
C ARG A 6 0.70 24.69 -5.09
N MET A 7 -0.50 24.16 -4.89
CA MET A 7 -1.75 24.92 -4.95
C MET A 7 -2.31 25.15 -3.55
N GLY A 8 -2.51 26.43 -3.19
CA GLY A 8 -3.20 26.82 -1.96
C GLY A 8 -2.53 26.34 -0.66
N GLY A 9 -1.25 25.97 -0.70
CA GLY A 9 -0.54 25.44 0.48
C GLY A 9 -0.89 24.01 0.88
N VAL A 10 -1.96 23.42 0.33
CA VAL A 10 -2.53 22.13 0.75
C VAL A 10 -2.20 20.99 -0.23
N LEU A 11 -2.24 21.29 -1.53
CA LEU A 11 -2.03 20.31 -2.59
C LEU A 11 -0.67 20.52 -3.24
N THR A 12 0.13 19.47 -3.30
CA THR A 12 1.38 19.45 -4.07
C THR A 12 1.26 18.39 -5.16
N THR A 13 1.38 18.81 -6.40
CA THR A 13 1.31 17.94 -7.58
C THR A 13 2.71 17.80 -8.17
N PHE A 14 3.18 16.57 -8.35
CA PHE A 14 4.41 16.25 -9.07
C PHE A 14 4.07 15.65 -10.43
N HIS A 15 4.69 16.16 -11.49
CA HIS A 15 4.55 15.63 -12.84
C HIS A 15 5.74 14.73 -13.19
N ASN A 16 5.44 13.59 -13.83
CA ASN A 16 6.42 12.56 -14.20
C ASN A 16 7.36 12.23 -13.03
N GLY A 17 6.72 11.88 -11.91
CA GLY A 17 7.36 11.66 -10.62
C GLY A 17 7.72 10.20 -10.38
N VAL A 18 8.69 9.98 -9.50
CA VAL A 18 9.03 8.67 -8.95
C VAL A 18 8.87 8.75 -7.45
N TYR A 19 8.13 7.80 -6.87
CA TYR A 19 7.95 7.65 -5.44
C TYR A 19 8.52 6.32 -4.97
N THR A 20 9.27 6.34 -3.88
CA THR A 20 9.73 5.16 -3.15
C THR A 20 9.87 5.53 -1.68
N ALA A 21 9.60 4.59 -0.78
CA ALA A 21 9.92 4.76 0.64
C ALA A 21 11.30 4.16 1.00
N CYS A 22 11.98 3.54 0.04
CA CYS A 22 13.35 3.06 0.22
C CYS A 22 14.32 4.20 -0.01
N GLU A 23 15.29 4.34 0.90
CA GLU A 23 16.44 5.19 0.66
C GLU A 23 17.30 4.59 -0.46
N PRO A 24 17.85 5.42 -1.38
CA PRO A 24 18.79 4.94 -2.39
C PRO A 24 19.99 4.26 -1.73
N CYS A 25 20.52 3.18 -2.33
CA CYS A 25 21.73 2.54 -1.81
C CYS A 25 22.93 3.49 -1.96
N GLU A 26 23.60 3.81 -0.86
CA GLU A 26 24.77 4.70 -0.85
C GLU A 26 25.88 4.21 -1.78
N ASP A 27 26.16 2.90 -1.81
CA ASP A 27 27.19 2.31 -2.66
C ASP A 27 26.90 2.37 -4.16
N LYS A 28 25.61 2.49 -4.55
CA LYS A 28 25.14 2.44 -5.94
C LYS A 28 23.94 3.37 -6.13
N PRO A 29 24.15 4.70 -6.14
CA PRO A 29 23.07 5.68 -6.21
C PRO A 29 22.26 5.60 -7.52
N ASP A 30 22.88 5.14 -8.61
CA ASP A 30 22.22 4.98 -9.91
C ASP A 30 21.35 3.72 -10.02
N LYS A 31 21.48 2.78 -9.07
CA LYS A 31 20.70 1.55 -9.09
C LYS A 31 19.28 1.85 -8.64
N ALA A 32 18.30 1.35 -9.39
CA ALA A 32 16.90 1.44 -9.00
C ALA A 32 16.69 0.78 -7.61
N PRO A 33 15.92 1.42 -6.72
CA PRO A 33 15.57 0.84 -5.42
C PRO A 33 14.78 -0.46 -5.60
N THR A 34 14.70 -1.26 -4.53
CA THR A 34 13.99 -2.55 -4.52
C THR A 34 12.58 -2.42 -5.09
N TRP A 35 11.86 -1.35 -4.74
CA TRP A 35 10.59 -1.00 -5.35
C TRP A 35 10.46 0.50 -5.55
N ARG A 36 9.72 0.91 -6.58
CA ARG A 36 9.32 2.30 -6.83
C ARG A 36 8.04 2.38 -7.64
N VAL A 37 7.38 3.52 -7.57
CA VAL A 37 6.20 3.85 -8.37
C VAL A 37 6.56 5.02 -9.27
N LYS A 38 6.52 4.82 -10.59
CA LYS A 38 6.64 5.91 -11.56
C LYS A 38 5.25 6.34 -11.99
N ALA A 39 4.88 7.60 -11.84
CA ALA A 39 3.55 8.07 -12.20
C ALA A 39 3.62 9.37 -13.01
N ARG A 40 2.66 9.53 -13.94
CA ARG A 40 2.53 10.80 -14.68
C ARG A 40 2.14 11.95 -13.76
N LYS A 41 1.31 11.67 -12.75
CA LYS A 41 0.89 12.65 -11.75
C LYS A 41 0.89 12.02 -10.36
N ILE A 42 1.57 12.67 -9.41
CA ILE A 42 1.54 12.32 -7.99
C ILE A 42 0.96 13.52 -7.25
N ILE A 43 -0.17 13.34 -6.59
CA ILE A 43 -0.89 14.41 -5.88
C ILE A 43 -0.78 14.11 -4.39
N TRP A 44 0.00 14.93 -3.69
CA TRP A 44 0.09 14.92 -2.25
C TRP A 44 -0.88 15.93 -1.64
N ASN A 45 -1.78 15.46 -0.77
CA ASN A 45 -2.71 16.30 -0.04
C ASN A 45 -2.31 16.34 1.44
N GLY A 46 -1.81 17.48 1.90
CA GLY A 46 -1.34 17.66 3.27
C GLY A 46 -2.45 17.66 4.33
N GLU A 47 -3.68 18.04 3.98
CA GLU A 47 -4.82 18.05 4.89
C GLU A 47 -5.41 16.65 5.06
N LYS A 48 -5.71 15.97 3.94
CA LYS A 48 -6.23 14.60 3.95
C LYS A 48 -5.15 13.58 4.30
N LYS A 49 -3.88 13.99 4.28
CA LYS A 49 -2.69 13.14 4.49
C LYS A 49 -2.70 11.93 3.56
N THR A 50 -2.82 12.20 2.27
CA THR A 50 -2.88 11.15 1.23
C THR A 50 -1.93 11.46 0.08
N VAL A 51 -1.43 10.42 -0.56
CA VAL A 51 -0.65 10.51 -1.81
C VAL A 51 -1.39 9.70 -2.87
N ARG A 52 -1.93 10.40 -3.87
CA ARG A 52 -2.63 9.81 -5.01
C ARG A 52 -1.72 9.75 -6.22
N PHE A 53 -1.72 8.62 -6.91
CA PHE A 53 -0.96 8.39 -8.14
C PHE A 53 -1.92 8.20 -9.30
N GLU A 54 -1.62 8.82 -10.44
CA GLU A 54 -2.40 8.68 -11.67
C GLU A 54 -1.49 8.25 -12.82
N ASN A 55 -1.95 7.25 -13.59
CA ASN A 55 -1.21 6.57 -14.65
C ASN A 55 0.17 6.12 -14.17
N ALA A 56 0.17 5.22 -13.19
CA ALA A 56 1.35 4.77 -12.49
C ALA A 56 1.81 3.37 -12.95
N ASN A 57 3.12 3.16 -12.94
CA ASN A 57 3.77 1.86 -13.11
C ASN A 57 4.49 1.51 -11.81
N PHE A 58 4.12 0.38 -11.23
CA PHE A 58 4.85 -0.21 -10.12
C PHE A 58 6.04 -0.99 -10.67
N GLU A 59 7.25 -0.62 -10.25
CA GLU A 59 8.49 -1.28 -10.62
C GLU A 59 9.13 -1.97 -9.42
N PHE A 60 9.67 -3.17 -9.66
CA PHE A 60 10.41 -3.96 -8.68
C PHE A 60 11.76 -4.35 -9.27
N PHE A 61 12.85 -4.06 -8.57
CA PHE A 61 14.23 -4.16 -9.08
C PHE A 61 14.42 -3.51 -10.46
N GLY A 62 13.67 -2.44 -10.76
CA GLY A 62 13.71 -1.73 -12.04
C GLY A 62 12.84 -2.30 -13.16
N PHE A 63 12.16 -3.44 -12.95
CA PHE A 63 11.23 -4.03 -13.91
C PHE A 63 9.78 -3.63 -13.62
N PRO A 64 8.98 -3.21 -14.62
CA PRO A 64 7.57 -2.90 -14.42
C PRO A 64 6.77 -4.18 -14.18
N LEU A 65 6.10 -4.27 -13.03
CA LEU A 65 5.28 -5.42 -12.65
C LEU A 65 3.78 -5.16 -12.86
N ALA A 66 3.30 -3.95 -12.62
CA ALA A 66 1.88 -3.64 -12.69
C ALA A 66 1.63 -2.20 -13.13
N TYR A 67 0.65 -2.03 -14.02
CA TYR A 67 0.08 -0.73 -14.36
C TYR A 67 -1.12 -0.43 -13.46
N LEU A 68 -1.13 0.75 -12.86
CA LEU A 68 -2.14 1.23 -11.93
C LEU A 68 -2.71 2.55 -12.47
N PRO A 69 -3.93 2.57 -13.04
CA PRO A 69 -4.49 3.77 -13.65
C PRO A 69 -4.73 4.88 -12.61
N ALA A 70 -5.17 4.52 -11.41
CA ALA A 70 -5.20 5.40 -10.26
C ALA A 70 -5.15 4.60 -8.96
N PHE A 71 -4.34 5.02 -8.00
CA PHE A 71 -4.38 4.49 -6.63
C PHE A 71 -3.98 5.56 -5.62
N GLU A 72 -4.31 5.34 -4.34
CA GLU A 72 -4.00 6.27 -3.27
C GLU A 72 -3.41 5.51 -2.08
N ILE A 73 -2.36 6.07 -1.48
CA ILE A 73 -1.77 5.57 -0.25
C ILE A 73 -1.91 6.61 0.87
N ALA A 74 -1.74 6.14 2.11
CA ALA A 74 -1.60 7.02 3.25
C ALA A 74 -0.27 7.79 3.16
N ASP A 75 -0.30 9.06 3.55
CA ASP A 75 0.93 9.82 3.79
C ASP A 75 1.77 9.14 4.90
N PRO A 76 3.12 9.19 4.84
CA PRO A 76 4.00 8.57 5.84
C PRO A 76 3.75 9.03 7.29
N THR A 77 3.13 10.19 7.52
CA THR A 77 2.77 10.66 8.87
C THR A 77 1.51 9.98 9.44
N VAL A 78 0.75 9.26 8.61
CA VAL A 78 -0.45 8.55 9.02
C VAL A 78 -0.10 7.14 9.47
N LYS A 79 -0.25 6.89 10.77
CA LYS A 79 0.03 5.57 11.35
C LYS A 79 -0.97 4.50 10.93
N ARG A 80 -2.23 4.86 10.66
CA ARG A 80 -3.33 3.93 10.37
C ARG A 80 -4.30 4.55 9.35
N LYS A 81 -4.55 3.86 8.25
CA LYS A 81 -5.56 4.25 7.23
C LYS A 81 -6.18 3.00 6.64
N SER A 82 -7.49 3.02 6.41
CA SER A 82 -8.19 1.92 5.75
C SER A 82 -7.73 1.74 4.31
N GLY A 83 -7.63 0.50 3.84
CA GLY A 83 -7.23 0.18 2.48
C GLY A 83 -6.80 -1.27 2.29
N PHE A 84 -6.48 -1.61 1.05
CA PHE A 84 -5.91 -2.92 0.72
C PHE A 84 -4.49 -3.04 1.30
N LEU A 85 -4.25 -4.15 1.96
CA LEU A 85 -2.89 -4.57 2.31
C LEU A 85 -2.28 -5.33 1.12
N ILE A 86 -0.97 -5.54 1.17
CA ILE A 86 -0.26 -6.28 0.14
C ILE A 86 -0.82 -7.72 0.11
N PRO A 87 -1.25 -8.21 -1.07
CA PRO A 87 -1.73 -9.58 -1.19
C PRO A 87 -0.58 -10.57 -1.01
N SER A 88 -0.87 -11.74 -0.44
CA SER A 88 0.11 -12.83 -0.29
C SER A 88 -0.22 -13.98 -1.24
N ILE A 89 0.80 -14.51 -1.91
CA ILE A 89 0.69 -15.69 -2.77
C ILE A 89 1.50 -16.81 -2.14
N GLY A 90 0.97 -18.03 -2.14
CA GLY A 90 1.65 -19.16 -1.52
C GLY A 90 1.30 -20.50 -2.15
N TYR A 91 2.01 -21.53 -1.70
CA TYR A 91 1.71 -22.93 -2.02
C TYR A 91 1.77 -23.77 -0.75
N ASN A 92 0.81 -24.67 -0.60
CA ASN A 92 0.76 -25.65 0.48
C ASN A 92 0.36 -27.01 -0.09
N SER A 93 0.95 -28.11 0.38
CA SER A 93 0.67 -29.46 -0.12
C SER A 93 -0.81 -29.85 0.03
N HIS A 94 -1.46 -29.43 1.12
CA HIS A 94 -2.87 -29.66 1.41
C HIS A 94 -3.77 -28.65 0.70
N LEU A 95 -3.39 -27.37 0.65
CA LEU A 95 -4.26 -26.29 0.12
C LEU A 95 -4.07 -25.97 -1.39
N GLY A 96 -2.97 -26.45 -1.97
CA GLY A 96 -2.51 -26.08 -3.30
C GLY A 96 -1.99 -24.65 -3.35
N TYR A 97 -2.10 -24.01 -4.52
CA TYR A 97 -1.76 -22.60 -4.68
C TYR A 97 -2.82 -21.71 -4.03
N SER A 98 -2.39 -20.59 -3.46
CA SER A 98 -3.28 -19.66 -2.79
C SER A 98 -2.96 -18.21 -3.06
N VAL A 99 -4.00 -17.38 -3.05
CA VAL A 99 -3.92 -15.91 -3.09
C VAL A 99 -4.79 -15.38 -1.95
N LYS A 100 -4.20 -14.54 -1.10
CA LYS A 100 -4.92 -13.85 -0.01
C LYS A 100 -4.89 -12.35 -0.24
N ILE A 101 -6.06 -11.72 -0.16
CA ILE A 101 -6.25 -10.28 -0.38
C ILE A 101 -6.87 -9.68 0.89
N PRO A 102 -6.07 -9.02 1.75
CA PRO A 102 -6.57 -8.38 2.96
C PRO A 102 -7.02 -6.95 2.70
N TYR A 103 -8.14 -6.56 3.31
CA TYR A 103 -8.59 -5.18 3.43
C TYR A 103 -8.63 -4.78 4.91
N TYR A 104 -7.88 -3.75 5.24
CA TYR A 104 -7.75 -3.21 6.59
C TYR A 104 -8.74 -2.05 6.80
N PHE A 105 -9.48 -2.07 7.89
CA PHE A 105 -10.38 -1.01 8.34
C PHE A 105 -9.80 -0.34 9.59
N ALA A 106 -9.32 0.89 9.44
CA ALA A 106 -8.96 1.76 10.55
C ALA A 106 -10.22 2.39 11.14
N LEU A 107 -10.86 1.69 12.09
CA LEU A 107 -12.12 2.14 12.70
C LEU A 107 -11.90 3.18 13.81
N SER A 108 -10.88 2.97 14.64
CA SER A 108 -10.56 3.81 15.80
C SER A 108 -9.05 3.76 16.10
N PRO A 109 -8.50 4.73 16.85
CA PRO A 109 -7.15 4.60 17.42
C PRO A 109 -6.96 3.32 18.25
N THR A 110 -8.02 2.80 18.88
CA THR A 110 -7.95 1.67 19.80
C THR A 110 -8.40 0.34 19.21
N TYR A 111 -9.02 0.31 18.03
CA TYR A 111 -9.46 -0.94 17.41
C TYR A 111 -9.56 -0.89 15.89
N ASP A 112 -9.43 -2.05 15.28
CA ASP A 112 -9.41 -2.25 13.84
C ASP A 112 -9.98 -3.62 13.45
N LEU A 113 -10.38 -3.71 12.18
CA LEU A 113 -10.88 -4.93 11.55
C LEU A 113 -10.07 -5.19 10.28
N THR A 114 -9.60 -6.42 10.09
CA THR A 114 -8.99 -6.86 8.83
C THR A 114 -9.83 -7.98 8.24
N VAL A 115 -10.38 -7.76 7.04
CA VAL A 115 -11.12 -8.79 6.31
C VAL A 115 -10.25 -9.32 5.20
N THR A 116 -10.02 -10.63 5.16
CA THR A 116 -9.17 -11.28 4.17
C THR A 116 -9.99 -12.24 3.32
N GLY A 117 -9.96 -12.04 2.01
CA GLY A 117 -10.46 -12.99 1.04
C GLY A 117 -9.31 -13.88 0.56
N SER A 118 -9.42 -15.18 0.80
CA SER A 118 -8.41 -16.18 0.45
C SER A 118 -8.98 -17.16 -0.57
N GLY A 119 -8.33 -17.32 -1.72
CA GLY A 119 -8.64 -18.34 -2.72
C GLY A 119 -7.60 -19.46 -2.69
N TYR A 120 -8.04 -20.71 -2.58
CA TYR A 120 -7.20 -21.91 -2.58
C TYR A 120 -7.58 -22.84 -3.73
N THR A 121 -6.61 -23.36 -4.47
CA THR A 121 -6.90 -24.21 -5.64
C THR A 121 -7.52 -25.56 -5.27
N LYS A 122 -7.31 -26.08 -4.06
CA LYS A 122 -7.85 -27.39 -3.63
C LYS A 122 -9.12 -27.30 -2.78
N GLN A 123 -9.37 -26.19 -2.09
CA GLN A 123 -10.50 -26.04 -1.14
C GLN A 123 -11.51 -24.97 -1.59
N GLY A 124 -11.15 -24.07 -2.49
CA GLY A 124 -11.99 -22.95 -2.90
C GLY A 124 -11.76 -21.71 -2.03
N PHE A 125 -12.84 -21.00 -1.72
CA PHE A 125 -12.80 -19.68 -1.10
C PHE A 125 -12.90 -19.75 0.43
N LEU A 126 -12.15 -18.89 1.11
CA LEU A 126 -12.23 -18.65 2.55
C LEU A 126 -12.30 -17.15 2.81
N GLY A 127 -13.28 -16.73 3.61
CA GLY A 127 -13.34 -15.39 4.18
C GLY A 127 -12.90 -15.41 5.64
N GLU A 128 -11.92 -14.58 5.99
CA GLU A 128 -11.42 -14.42 7.35
C GLU A 128 -11.69 -12.98 7.80
N ALA A 129 -12.03 -12.79 9.07
CA ALA A 129 -12.19 -11.48 9.68
C ALA A 129 -11.44 -11.48 11.01
N GLU A 130 -10.44 -10.61 11.13
CA GLU A 130 -9.64 -10.42 12.33
C GLU A 130 -10.01 -9.09 12.98
N TRP A 131 -10.45 -9.11 14.23
CA TRP A 131 -10.72 -7.92 15.03
C TRP A 131 -9.64 -7.76 16.08
N ARG A 132 -9.00 -6.59 16.13
CA ARG A 132 -8.02 -6.25 17.17
C ARG A 132 -8.52 -5.08 18.00
N GLN A 133 -8.48 -5.24 19.31
CA GLN A 133 -8.89 -4.21 20.28
C GLN A 133 -7.80 -4.02 21.33
N ARG A 134 -7.46 -2.76 21.57
CA ARG A 134 -6.57 -2.35 22.64
C ARG A 134 -7.31 -1.48 23.66
N PHE A 135 -7.17 -1.84 24.93
CA PHE A 135 -7.63 -1.06 26.08
C PHE A 135 -6.43 -0.49 26.84
N ASN A 136 -6.69 0.35 27.84
CA ASN A 136 -5.64 0.87 28.72
C ASN A 136 -4.90 -0.24 29.47
N ASN A 137 -5.58 -1.35 29.79
CA ASN A 137 -5.06 -2.41 30.64
C ASN A 137 -4.93 -3.77 29.93
N GLY A 138 -4.93 -3.81 28.59
CA GLY A 138 -4.79 -5.07 27.85
C GLY A 138 -5.18 -4.97 26.38
N GLU A 139 -5.10 -6.09 25.68
CA GLU A 139 -5.47 -6.23 24.27
C GLU A 139 -6.13 -7.60 24.02
N TYR A 140 -6.99 -7.68 23.01
CA TYR A 140 -7.49 -8.95 22.49
C TYR A 140 -7.54 -8.91 20.97
N THR A 141 -7.32 -10.09 20.37
CA THR A 141 -7.44 -10.35 18.94
C THR A 141 -8.43 -11.50 18.78
N PHE A 142 -9.45 -11.29 17.95
CA PHE A 142 -10.45 -12.29 17.59
C PHE A 142 -10.36 -12.60 16.10
#